data_AF-A0A7C5F0K6-F1
#
_entry.id   AF-A0A7C5F0K6-F1
#
_cell.length_a   1.000
_cell.length_b   1.000
_cell.length_c   1.000
_cell.angle_alpha   90.00
_cell.angle_beta   90.00
_cell.angle_gamma   90.00
#
_symmetry.space_group_name_H-M   'P 1'
#
loop_
_entity.id
_entity.type
_entity.pdbx_description
1 polymer ?
#
loop_
_entity_poly.entity_id
_entity_poly.type
_entity_poly.pdbx_seq_one_letter_code
_entity_poly.pdbx_strand_id
1 'polypeptide(L)'
;MIVIPRGKILSARDCGTVWQLYYELDGDGLGVVNFDHRPFSYFYEGATGRSFYDDYKFGAGREYISKHLRGRRISVEGEPFEEVVRLED
;
A
#
# COMPACT_ATOMS: atom_id res chain seq x y z
N MET A 1 1.56 -0.41 25.63
CA MET A 1 0.84 0.35 24.59
C MET A 1 1.54 0.05 23.28
N ILE A 2 0.89 -0.67 22.36
CA ILE A 2 1.46 -0.92 21.03
C ILE A 2 1.24 0.37 20.24
N VAL A 3 2.32 1.01 19.81
CA VAL A 3 2.24 2.15 18.89
C VAL A 3 1.93 1.57 17.52
N ILE A 4 0.82 2.00 16.90
CA ILE A 4 0.44 1.61 15.55
C ILE A 4 0.98 2.70 14.61
N PRO A 5 2.00 2.41 13.77
CA PRO A 5 2.46 3.32 12.74
C PRO A 5 1.30 3.80 11.85
N ARG A 6 1.26 5.10 11.62
CA ARG A 6 0.28 5.77 10.75
C ARG A 6 0.99 6.69 9.80
N GLY A 7 0.39 6.92 8.65
CA GLY A 7 0.96 7.84 7.69
C GLY A 7 0.27 7.91 6.35
N LYS A 8 0.89 8.65 5.45
CA LYS A 8 0.36 8.97 4.13
C LYS A 8 1.11 8.21 3.05
N ILE A 9 0.38 7.49 2.20
CA ILE A 9 0.98 6.75 1.09
C ILE A 9 1.66 7.73 0.12
N LEU A 10 2.93 7.45 -0.18
CA LEU A 10 3.73 8.18 -1.15
C LEU A 10 3.69 7.50 -2.52
N SER A 11 3.86 6.18 -2.55
CA SER A 11 3.88 5.40 -3.78
C SER A 11 3.76 3.90 -3.51
N ALA A 12 3.25 3.16 -4.50
CA ALA A 12 3.38 1.71 -4.58
C ALA A 12 4.32 1.33 -5.73
N ARG A 13 5.20 0.35 -5.50
CA ARG A 13 6.18 -0.13 -6.49
C ARG A 13 6.06 -1.64 -6.66
N ASP A 14 5.99 -2.09 -7.91
CA ASP A 14 6.08 -3.50 -8.26
C ASP A 14 7.55 -3.95 -8.34
N CYS A 15 7.90 -4.97 -7.57
CA CYS A 15 9.21 -5.60 -7.54
C CYS A 15 9.16 -7.06 -8.04
N GLY A 16 8.16 -7.41 -8.86
CA GLY A 16 7.96 -8.71 -9.48
C GLY A 16 7.03 -9.60 -8.65
N THR A 17 7.56 -10.23 -7.61
CA THR A 17 6.77 -11.11 -6.73
C THR A 17 6.09 -10.35 -5.59
N VAL A 18 6.63 -9.19 -5.23
CA VAL A 18 6.16 -8.35 -4.13
C VAL A 18 5.88 -6.92 -4.58
N TRP A 19 4.91 -6.30 -3.94
CA TRP A 19 4.62 -4.88 -4.03
C TRP A 19 5.11 -4.17 -2.78
N GLN A 20 5.81 -3.06 -2.95
CA GLN A 20 6.29 -2.23 -1.85
C GLN A 20 5.46 -0.95 -1.77
N LEU A 21 4.81 -0.73 -0.64
CA LEU A 21 4.04 0.47 -0.34
C LEU A 21 4.87 1.38 0.56
N TYR A 22 5.30 2.52 0.02
CA TYR A 22 6.03 3.54 0.75
C TYR A 22 5.05 4.56 1.31
N TYR A 23 5.23 4.95 2.58
CA TYR A 23 4.39 5.93 3.24
C TYR A 23 5.19 6.81 4.20
N GLU A 24 4.81 8.08 4.31
CA GLU A 24 5.40 9.04 5.25
C GLU A 24 4.72 8.90 6.61
N LEU A 25 5.51 8.65 7.66
CA LEU A 25 5.01 8.49 9.03
C LEU A 25 4.58 9.84 9.62
N ASP A 26 3.47 9.87 10.37
CA ASP A 26 2.99 11.11 11.00
C ASP A 26 4.00 11.71 12.01
N GLY A 27 4.90 10.89 12.54
CA GLY A 27 5.92 11.27 13.52
C GLY A 27 7.29 11.61 12.93
N ASP A 28 7.38 11.82 11.61
CA ASP A 28 8.61 11.88 10.80
C ASP A 28 9.19 10.49 10.47
N GLY A 29 9.79 10.39 9.27
CA GLY A 29 10.37 9.17 8.73
C GLY A 29 9.57 8.47 7.63
N LEU A 30 10.20 7.45 7.04
CA LEU A 30 9.67 6.67 5.92
C LEU A 30 9.34 5.25 6.39
N GLY A 31 8.08 4.86 6.21
CA GLY A 31 7.62 3.49 6.37
C GLY A 31 7.57 2.75 5.03
N VAL A 32 7.76 1.43 5.09
CA VAL A 32 7.61 0.52 3.94
C VAL A 32 6.83 -0.69 4.40
N VAL A 33 5.78 -1.06 3.67
CA VAL A 33 5.10 -2.36 3.83
C VAL A 33 5.26 -3.17 2.56
N ASN A 34 5.50 -4.47 2.71
CA ASN A 34 5.58 -5.40 1.60
C ASN A 34 4.29 -6.19 1.50
N PHE A 35 3.76 -6.31 0.28
CA PHE A 35 2.60 -7.12 -0.01
C PHE A 35 2.96 -8.18 -1.05
N ASP A 36 2.46 -9.39 -0.86
CA ASP A 36 2.29 -10.31 -1.98
C ASP A 36 1.25 -9.76 -2.97
N HIS A 37 1.31 -10.23 -4.22
CA HIS A 37 0.44 -9.75 -5.30
C HIS A 37 -1.06 -9.78 -4.97
N ARG A 38 -1.56 -10.88 -4.39
CA ARG A 38 -2.99 -11.05 -4.05
C ARG A 38 -3.44 -10.16 -2.87
N PRO A 39 -2.75 -10.14 -1.72
CA PRO A 39 -3.04 -9.17 -0.65
C PRO A 39 -3.02 -7.72 -1.15
N PHE A 40 -2.06 -7.38 -2.00
CA PHE A 40 -1.98 -6.04 -2.59
C PHE A 40 -3.19 -5.71 -3.46
N SER A 41 -3.65 -6.65 -4.31
CA SER A 41 -4.81 -6.42 -5.16
C SER A 41 -6.06 -6.12 -4.34
N TYR A 42 -6.30 -6.88 -3.26
CA TYR A 42 -7.43 -6.63 -2.36
C TYR A 42 -7.32 -5.30 -1.64
N PHE A 43 -6.12 -4.93 -1.16
CA PHE A 43 -5.89 -3.63 -0.55
C PHE A 43 -6.19 -2.49 -1.54
N TYR A 44 -5.70 -2.59 -2.78
CA TYR A 44 -5.94 -1.59 -3.82
C TYR A 44 -7.42 -1.43 -4.16
N GLU A 45 -8.12 -2.54 -4.36
CA GLU A 45 -9.55 -2.56 -4.69
C GLU A 45 -10.39 -1.97 -3.54
N GLY A 46 -10.09 -2.36 -2.30
CA GLY A 46 -10.71 -1.79 -1.11
C GLY A 46 -10.42 -0.30 -0.94
N ALA A 47 -9.20 0.14 -1.26
CA ALA A 47 -8.83 1.54 -1.18
C ALA A 47 -9.52 2.40 -2.23
N THR A 48 -9.52 1.94 -3.47
CA THR A 48 -9.87 2.80 -4.60
C THR A 48 -11.28 2.57 -5.14
N GLY A 49 -11.89 1.42 -4.83
CA GLY A 49 -13.11 0.96 -5.47
C GLY A 49 -12.92 0.54 -6.94
N ARG A 50 -11.67 0.37 -7.38
CA ARG A 50 -11.30 0.08 -8.78
C ARG A 50 -10.65 -1.30 -8.87
N SER A 51 -10.92 -2.02 -9.95
CA SER A 51 -10.35 -3.35 -10.23
C SER A 51 -8.82 -3.25 -10.39
N PHE A 52 -8.09 -4.00 -9.56
CA PHE A 52 -6.63 -4.03 -9.64
C PHE A 52 -6.16 -4.57 -10.99
N TYR A 53 -6.78 -5.65 -11.47
CA TYR A 53 -6.33 -6.33 -12.70
C TYR A 53 -6.55 -5.49 -13.95
N ASP A 54 -7.67 -4.75 -14.01
CA ASP A 54 -7.97 -3.85 -15.13
C ASP A 54 -7.00 -2.67 -15.20
N ASP A 55 -6.57 -2.19 -14.03
CA ASP A 55 -5.62 -1.10 -13.93
C ASP A 55 -4.18 -1.56 -14.11
N TYR A 56 -3.80 -2.71 -13.56
CA TYR A 56 -2.44 -3.24 -13.59
C TYR A 56 -2.01 -3.66 -15.00
N LYS A 57 -2.93 -4.18 -15.82
CA LYS A 57 -2.71 -4.53 -17.24
C LYS A 57 -1.42 -5.33 -17.47
N PHE A 58 -1.24 -6.42 -16.73
CA PHE A 58 -0.04 -7.27 -16.79
C PHE A 58 1.29 -6.51 -16.62
N GLY A 59 1.30 -5.48 -15.77
CA GLY A 59 2.50 -4.68 -15.47
C GLY A 59 2.57 -3.34 -16.20
N ALA A 60 1.81 -3.15 -17.28
CA ALA A 60 1.82 -1.87 -18.01
C ALA A 60 1.24 -0.69 -17.20
N GLY A 61 0.39 -0.98 -16.22
CA GLY A 61 -0.28 0.04 -15.40
C GLY A 61 0.28 0.25 -13.99
N ARG A 62 1.51 -0.20 -13.70
CA ARG A 62 2.12 -0.08 -12.36
C ARG A 62 2.11 1.35 -11.80
N GLU A 63 2.44 2.33 -12.63
CA GLU A 63 2.44 3.75 -12.23
C GLU A 63 1.04 4.25 -11.92
N TYR A 64 0.04 3.74 -12.64
CA TYR A 64 -1.36 4.11 -12.46
C TYR A 64 -1.90 3.63 -11.11
N ILE A 65 -1.54 2.41 -10.71
CA ILE A 65 -1.83 1.86 -9.38
C ILE A 65 -1.26 2.77 -8.28
N SER A 66 0.02 3.13 -8.39
CA SER A 66 0.70 4.02 -7.44
C SER A 66 0.00 5.37 -7.32
N LYS A 67 -0.42 5.95 -8.45
CA LYS A 67 -1.11 7.25 -8.50
C LYS A 67 -2.43 7.26 -7.73
N HIS A 68 -3.22 6.18 -7.79
CA HIS A 68 -4.53 6.11 -7.12
C HIS A 68 -4.47 5.84 -5.62
N LEU A 69 -3.34 5.31 -5.16
CA LEU A 69 -3.07 5.11 -3.74
C LEU A 69 -2.43 6.34 -3.09
N ARG A 70 -1.62 7.08 -3.85
CA ARG A 70 -0.88 8.23 -3.35
C ARG A 70 -1.80 9.24 -2.64
N GLY A 71 -1.39 9.61 -1.44
CA GLY A 71 -2.06 10.61 -0.62
C GLY A 71 -3.13 10.06 0.33
N ARG A 72 -3.54 8.79 0.18
CA ARG A 72 -4.41 8.12 1.14
C ARG A 72 -3.66 7.86 2.45
N ARG A 73 -4.41 7.84 3.55
CA ARG A 73 -3.88 7.59 4.88
C ARG A 73 -4.05 6.12 5.25
N ILE A 74 -3.05 5.58 5.92
CA ILE A 74 -3.04 4.19 6.39
C ILE A 74 -2.54 4.08 7.83
N SER A 75 -2.96 3.01 8.47
CA SER A 75 -2.36 2.48 9.69
C SER A 75 -1.81 1.07 9.42
N VAL A 76 -0.65 0.76 9.98
CA VAL A 76 0.02 -0.54 9.81
C VAL A 76 0.19 -1.19 11.18
N GLU A 77 -0.27 -2.42 11.34
CA GLU A 77 -0.17 -3.20 12.58
C GLU A 77 0.48 -4.55 12.31
N GLY A 78 1.34 -5.03 13.22
CA GLY A 78 1.99 -6.34 13.11
C GLY A 78 3.51 -6.25 12.99
N GLU A 79 4.15 -7.41 12.88
CA GLU A 79 5.59 -7.53 12.63
C GLU A 79 5.87 -7.50 11.12
N PRO A 80 7.06 -7.04 10.67
CA PRO A 80 7.42 -7.05 9.26
C PRO A 80 7.12 -8.40 8.60
N PHE A 81 6.53 -8.38 7.40
CA PHE A 81 6.05 -9.55 6.66
C PHE A 81 4.75 -10.21 7.18
N GLU A 82 4.24 -9.82 8.36
CA GLU A 82 2.92 -10.20 8.90
C GLU A 82 2.02 -8.97 9.13
N GLU A 83 2.32 -7.88 8.43
CA GLU A 83 1.65 -6.58 8.59
C GLU A 83 0.22 -6.57 8.05
N VAL A 84 -0.71 -6.03 8.85
CA VAL A 84 -2.08 -5.69 8.45
C VAL A 84 -2.15 -4.19 8.19
N VAL A 85 -2.49 -3.83 6.95
CA VAL A 85 -2.65 -2.42 6.52
C VAL A 85 -4.12 -2.07 6.42
N ARG A 86 -4.53 -0.99 7.09
CA ARG A 86 -5.89 -0.46 7.05
C ARG A 86 -5.88 0.98 6.55
N LEU A 87 -6.93 1.38 5.85
CA LEU A 87 -7.13 2.77 5.42
C LEU A 87 -7.72 3.57 6.59
N GLU A 88 -7.31 4.82 6.68
CA GLU A 88 -7.93 5.80 7.57
C GLU A 88 -8.92 6.66 6.76
N ASP A 89 -9.99 7.13 7.43
CA ASP A 89 -10.99 8.06 6.87
C ASP A 89 -10.39 9.45 6.54
#